data_AF-A0A8T7K3D5-F1
#
_entry.id   AF-A0A8T7K3D5-F1
#
_cell.length_a   1.000
_cell.length_b   1.000
_cell.length_c   1.000
_cell.angle_alpha   90.00
_cell.angle_beta   90.00
_cell.angle_gamma   90.00
#
_symmetry.space_group_name_H-M   'P 1'
#
loop_
_entity.id
_entity.type
_entity.pdbx_description
1 polymer ?
#
loop_
_entity_poly.entity_id
_entity_poly.type
_entity_poly.pdbx_seq_one_letter_code
_entity_poly.pdbx_strand_id
1 'polypeptide(L)'
;MLTYKLWNVLKHPYRQHPVFHHTLRLRRAGIGDVSWLVKPLRRGLRALRARAQRGTALRVLLFLAALPALAILLLALLAVGVPLLIIGLPLLLPIAVNAHGLSWAVGIGTLIATERDRGTYDLLCITPAGPWPVNWAIISGYAHHDRTLFTLNQRRAWQLLILWVLLPFVASIGLLQPGQMTYSALLIPRFVIYLLALTVVLFIDQFQSIVLGVLLDIWLANSERSTHEMRLLIMSMYVLLQALTHLSALLLGFGLLPLLLNLINFRAWWNDLLIAAVCVGAFFLLHEALIRLLWRVACRQIGPEPETAKTIGTPELDPLLSGTL
;
A
#
# COMPACT_ATOMS: atom_id res chain seq x y z
N MET A 1 10.48 16.40 5.27
CA MET A 1 10.55 14.92 5.21
C MET A 1 10.82 14.49 3.80
N LEU A 2 11.71 13.51 3.58
CA LEU A 2 12.08 13.06 2.25
C LEU A 2 10.89 12.39 1.56
N THR A 3 10.18 11.50 2.27
CA THR A 3 8.99 10.82 1.74
C THR A 3 7.99 11.79 1.13
N TYR A 4 7.66 12.87 1.84
CA TYR A 4 6.71 13.87 1.36
C TYR A 4 7.20 14.60 0.09
N LYS A 5 8.50 14.92 0.01
CA LYS A 5 9.07 15.55 -1.19
C LYS A 5 8.97 14.62 -2.40
N LEU A 6 9.37 13.36 -2.25
CA LEU A 6 9.30 12.35 -3.31
C LEU A 6 7.87 12.08 -3.75
N TRP A 7 6.95 11.98 -2.79
CA TRP A 7 5.53 11.84 -3.06
C TRP A 7 4.96 13.04 -3.84
N ASN A 8 5.35 14.25 -3.47
CA ASN A 8 4.90 15.46 -4.14
C ASN A 8 5.38 15.51 -5.60
N VAL A 9 6.63 15.14 -5.86
CA VAL A 9 7.19 15.01 -7.21
C VAL A 9 6.42 13.95 -8.02
N LEU A 10 6.08 12.82 -7.42
CA LEU A 10 5.28 11.77 -8.09
C LEU A 10 3.86 12.26 -8.43
N LYS A 11 3.25 13.05 -7.54
CA LYS A 11 1.92 13.64 -7.73
C LYS A 11 1.93 14.74 -8.79
N HIS A 12 3.05 15.45 -8.94
CA HIS A 12 3.20 16.60 -9.82
C HIS A 12 4.31 16.34 -10.85
N PRO A 13 4.04 15.47 -11.85
CA PRO A 13 5.03 15.06 -12.84
C PRO A 13 5.48 16.23 -13.72
N TYR A 14 6.67 16.09 -14.31
CA TYR A 14 7.16 16.93 -15.38
C TYR A 14 6.34 16.74 -16.65
N ARG A 15 5.18 17.39 -16.72
CA ARG A 15 4.23 17.24 -17.83
C ARG A 15 4.81 17.62 -19.18
N GLN A 16 5.82 18.49 -19.21
CA GLN A 16 6.48 18.94 -20.44
C GLN A 16 7.60 17.98 -20.89
N HIS A 17 8.02 17.03 -20.05
CA HIS A 17 9.14 16.15 -20.37
C HIS A 17 8.74 15.13 -21.44
N PRO A 18 9.47 15.01 -22.56
CA PRO A 18 9.08 14.11 -23.66
C PRO A 18 9.04 12.65 -23.22
N VAL A 19 9.92 12.23 -22.30
CA VAL A 19 9.89 10.87 -21.73
C VAL A 19 8.61 10.59 -20.96
N PHE A 20 8.08 11.58 -20.22
CA PHE A 20 6.80 11.41 -19.53
C PHE A 20 5.68 11.11 -20.52
N HIS A 21 5.60 11.86 -21.62
CA HIS A 21 4.62 11.60 -22.68
C HIS A 21 4.84 10.27 -23.41
N HIS A 22 6.09 9.90 -23.64
CA HIS A 22 6.44 8.61 -24.22
C HIS A 22 5.91 7.48 -23.33
N THR A 23 6.24 7.50 -22.04
CA THR A 23 5.77 6.49 -21.08
C THR A 23 4.25 6.47 -20.94
N LEU A 24 3.60 7.63 -20.98
CA LEU A 24 2.14 7.72 -20.94
C LEU A 24 1.47 7.08 -22.17
N ARG A 25 2.17 6.98 -23.31
CA ARG A 25 1.68 6.30 -24.52
C ARG A 25 1.98 4.81 -24.55
N LEU A 26 2.95 4.34 -23.76
CA LEU A 26 3.28 2.92 -23.70
C LEU A 26 2.07 2.16 -23.12
N ARG A 27 1.41 1.37 -23.99
CA ARG A 27 0.32 0.49 -23.59
C ARG A 27 0.89 -0.51 -22.58
N ARG A 28 0.27 -0.63 -21.40
CA ARG A 28 0.63 -1.67 -20.42
C ARG A 28 0.74 -3.01 -21.12
N ALA A 29 1.95 -3.52 -21.27
CA ALA A 29 2.18 -4.89 -21.75
C ALA A 29 1.73 -5.85 -20.64
N GLY A 30 0.44 -6.14 -20.52
CA GLY A 30 -0.14 -7.29 -19.78
C GLY A 30 0.11 -7.43 -18.26
N ILE A 31 1.00 -6.65 -17.65
CA ILE A 31 1.55 -6.93 -16.30
C ILE A 31 0.57 -6.56 -15.16
N GLY A 32 -0.49 -5.80 -15.44
CA GLY A 32 -1.52 -5.44 -14.46
C GLY A 32 -2.80 -6.28 -14.51
N ASP A 33 -2.94 -7.23 -15.45
CA ASP A 33 -4.19 -7.96 -15.61
C ASP A 33 -4.32 -9.14 -14.62
N VAL A 34 -4.47 -8.83 -13.33
CA VAL A 34 -4.78 -9.80 -12.25
C VAL A 34 -6.08 -10.57 -12.53
N SER A 35 -6.84 -10.19 -13.58
CA SER A 35 -8.01 -10.95 -14.00
C SER A 35 -7.69 -12.41 -14.35
N TRP A 36 -6.44 -12.78 -14.62
CA TRP A 36 -6.06 -14.20 -14.78
C TRP A 36 -6.39 -15.04 -13.54
N LEU A 37 -6.30 -14.48 -12.32
CA LEU A 37 -6.71 -15.14 -11.07
C LEU A 37 -8.23 -15.20 -10.91
N VAL A 38 -8.96 -14.22 -11.44
CA VAL A 38 -10.43 -14.09 -11.26
C VAL A 38 -11.22 -14.81 -12.37
N LYS A 39 -10.62 -14.95 -13.55
CA LYS A 39 -11.17 -15.64 -14.74
C LYS A 39 -11.63 -17.09 -14.45
N PRO A 40 -10.87 -17.96 -13.76
CA PRO A 40 -11.33 -19.32 -13.46
C PRO A 40 -12.53 -19.35 -12.51
N LEU A 41 -12.54 -18.50 -11.48
CA LEU A 41 -13.67 -18.41 -10.53
C LEU A 41 -14.97 -17.96 -11.22
N ARG A 42 -14.88 -16.95 -12.10
CA ARG A 42 -16.01 -16.49 -12.91
C ARG A 42 -16.51 -17.51 -13.93
N ARG A 43 -15.67 -18.44 -14.39
CA ARG A 43 -16.09 -19.56 -15.27
C ARG A 43 -16.82 -20.64 -14.46
N GLY A 44 -16.32 -20.97 -13.26
CA GLY A 44 -16.96 -21.92 -12.35
C GLY A 44 -18.39 -21.51 -11.94
N LEU A 45 -18.57 -20.25 -11.52
CA LEU A 45 -19.88 -19.72 -11.12
C LEU A 45 -20.91 -19.74 -12.25
N ARG A 46 -20.50 -19.47 -13.50
CA ARG A 46 -21.38 -19.52 -14.67
C ARG A 46 -21.79 -20.95 -15.03
N ALA A 47 -20.88 -21.92 -14.89
CA ALA A 47 -21.18 -23.33 -15.11
C ALA A 47 -22.17 -23.89 -14.08
N LEU A 48 -22.05 -23.47 -12.81
CA LEU A 48 -23.00 -23.84 -11.76
C LEU A 48 -24.40 -23.25 -12.01
N ARG A 49 -24.48 -22.00 -12.49
CA ARG A 49 -25.76 -21.35 -12.82
C ARG A 49 -26.50 -22.03 -13.97
N ALA A 50 -25.78 -22.55 -14.98
CA ALA A 50 -26.37 -23.26 -16.12
C ALA A 50 -26.93 -24.64 -15.76
N ARG A 51 -26.33 -25.36 -14.80
CA ARG A 51 -26.83 -26.66 -14.31
C ARG A 51 -28.08 -26.51 -13.42
N ALA A 52 -28.27 -25.35 -12.80
CA ALA A 52 -29.37 -25.08 -11.87
C ALA A 52 -30.76 -24.92 -12.52
N GLN A 53 -30.93 -24.98 -13.85
CA GLN A 53 -32.22 -24.71 -14.52
C GLN A 53 -33.11 -25.93 -14.87
N ARG A 54 -32.66 -27.19 -14.77
CA ARG A 54 -33.40 -28.37 -15.31
C ARG A 54 -34.27 -29.20 -14.33
N GLY A 55 -34.92 -28.64 -13.32
CA GLY A 55 -35.89 -29.43 -12.54
C GLY A 55 -36.49 -28.68 -11.37
N THR A 56 -37.71 -28.14 -11.52
CA THR A 56 -38.24 -27.10 -10.64
C THR A 56 -38.95 -27.63 -9.39
N ALA A 57 -39.70 -28.74 -9.45
CA ALA A 57 -40.54 -29.18 -8.32
C ALA A 57 -39.78 -29.89 -7.19
N LEU A 58 -38.98 -30.93 -7.50
CA LEU A 58 -38.19 -31.67 -6.49
C LEU A 58 -37.13 -30.78 -5.80
N ARG A 59 -36.64 -29.75 -6.52
CA ARG A 59 -35.68 -28.79 -5.97
C ARG A 59 -36.31 -27.82 -4.98
N VAL A 60 -37.58 -27.46 -5.14
CA VAL A 60 -38.27 -26.59 -4.15
C VAL A 60 -38.41 -27.31 -2.82
N LEU A 61 -38.75 -28.61 -2.84
CA LEU A 61 -38.86 -29.41 -1.62
C LEU A 61 -37.50 -29.62 -0.93
N LEU A 62 -36.47 -29.99 -1.71
CA LEU A 62 -35.10 -30.12 -1.19
C LEU A 62 -34.53 -28.79 -0.70
N PHE A 63 -34.89 -27.67 -1.34
CA PHE A 63 -34.48 -26.33 -0.92
C PHE A 63 -35.10 -25.94 0.42
N LEU A 64 -36.41 -26.17 0.61
CA LEU A 64 -37.08 -25.93 1.89
C LEU A 64 -36.48 -26.78 3.03
N ALA A 65 -36.15 -28.04 2.75
CA ALA A 65 -35.48 -28.91 3.73
C ALA A 65 -34.02 -28.51 4.02
N ALA A 66 -33.33 -27.87 3.06
CA ALA A 66 -31.97 -27.39 3.21
C ALA A 66 -31.86 -26.03 3.91
N LEU A 67 -32.94 -25.23 3.96
CA LEU A 67 -32.96 -23.92 4.63
C LEU A 67 -32.49 -23.96 6.11
N PRO A 68 -32.97 -24.88 6.98
CA PRO A 68 -32.51 -24.92 8.36
C PRO A 68 -31.03 -25.32 8.47
N ALA A 69 -30.58 -26.29 7.65
CA ALA A 69 -29.16 -26.67 7.60
C ALA A 69 -28.28 -25.51 7.11
N LEU A 70 -28.75 -24.74 6.12
CA LEU A 70 -28.09 -23.54 5.64
C LEU A 70 -28.08 -22.44 6.70
N ALA A 71 -29.16 -22.28 7.47
CA ALA A 71 -29.24 -21.32 8.56
C ALA A 71 -28.26 -21.65 9.69
N ILE A 72 -28.16 -22.92 10.10
CA ILE A 72 -27.19 -23.40 11.09
C ILE A 72 -25.76 -23.20 10.57
N LEU A 73 -25.49 -23.54 9.30
CA LEU A 73 -24.19 -23.32 8.68
C LEU A 73 -23.83 -21.83 8.65
N LEU A 74 -24.76 -20.96 8.26
CA LEU A 74 -24.55 -19.50 8.28
C LEU A 74 -24.32 -18.97 9.70
N LEU A 75 -25.06 -19.47 10.69
CA LEU A 75 -24.86 -19.09 12.09
C LEU A 75 -23.50 -19.52 12.61
N ALA A 76 -23.06 -20.75 12.29
CA ALA A 76 -21.73 -21.24 12.63
C ALA A 76 -20.62 -20.45 11.91
N LEU A 77 -20.84 -20.12 10.64
CA LEU A 77 -19.91 -19.31 9.85
C LEU A 77 -19.85 -17.87 10.34
N LEU A 78 -20.94 -17.32 10.86
CA LEU A 78 -20.95 -16.03 11.56
C LEU A 78 -20.25 -16.14 12.92
N ALA A 79 -20.56 -17.17 13.72
CA ALA A 79 -20.02 -17.35 15.06
C ALA A 79 -18.50 -17.57 15.06
N VAL A 80 -17.95 -18.27 14.07
CA VAL A 80 -16.51 -18.51 13.94
C VAL A 80 -15.85 -17.51 12.99
N GLY A 81 -16.51 -17.22 11.87
CA GLY A 81 -15.96 -16.35 10.84
C GLY A 81 -15.91 -14.89 11.26
N VAL A 82 -16.86 -14.37 12.06
CA VAL A 82 -16.80 -12.99 12.54
C VAL A 82 -15.63 -12.77 13.50
N PRO A 83 -15.39 -13.59 14.54
CA PRO A 83 -14.18 -13.46 15.37
C PRO A 83 -12.89 -13.65 14.59
N LEU A 84 -12.83 -14.66 13.69
CA LEU A 84 -11.64 -14.88 12.87
C LEU A 84 -11.37 -13.71 11.93
N LEU A 85 -12.42 -13.07 11.40
CA LEU A 85 -12.31 -11.87 10.59
C LEU A 85 -11.90 -10.68 11.46
N ILE A 86 -12.47 -10.49 12.65
CA ILE A 86 -12.06 -9.42 13.56
C ILE A 86 -10.57 -9.53 13.94
N ILE A 87 -10.07 -10.75 14.18
CA ILE A 87 -8.68 -10.99 14.60
C ILE A 87 -7.72 -11.03 13.39
N GLY A 88 -8.09 -11.73 12.33
CA GLY A 88 -7.23 -11.98 11.18
C GLY A 88 -7.20 -10.84 10.17
N LEU A 89 -8.30 -10.10 10.02
CA LEU A 89 -8.41 -9.07 9.00
C LEU A 89 -7.49 -7.84 9.29
N PRO A 90 -7.20 -7.43 10.55
CA PRO A 90 -6.17 -6.43 10.84
C PRO A 90 -4.77 -6.87 10.40
N LEU A 91 -4.50 -8.18 10.37
CA LEU A 91 -3.26 -8.75 9.85
C LEU A 91 -3.25 -8.78 8.31
N LEU A 92 -4.42 -8.96 7.69
CA LEU A 92 -4.57 -8.98 6.23
C LEU A 92 -4.50 -7.58 5.59
N LEU A 93 -4.81 -6.52 6.34
CA LEU A 93 -4.79 -5.15 5.81
C LEU A 93 -3.40 -4.68 5.38
N PRO A 94 -2.36 -4.75 6.23
CA PRO A 94 -1.00 -4.44 5.82
C PRO A 94 -0.59 -5.27 4.60
N ILE A 95 -1.01 -6.53 4.51
CA ILE A 95 -0.72 -7.39 3.36
C ILE A 95 -1.38 -6.84 2.09
N ALA A 96 -2.64 -6.41 2.16
CA ALA A 96 -3.36 -5.82 1.02
C ALA A 96 -2.77 -4.48 0.58
N VAL A 97 -2.42 -3.61 1.53
CA VAL A 97 -1.76 -2.31 1.27
C VAL A 97 -0.39 -2.55 0.64
N ASN A 98 0.39 -3.48 1.19
CA ASN A 98 1.71 -3.84 0.68
C ASN A 98 1.66 -4.54 -0.68
N ALA A 99 0.65 -5.38 -0.93
CA ALA A 99 0.45 -5.99 -2.25
C ALA A 99 0.26 -4.91 -3.32
N HIS A 100 -0.36 -3.78 -2.97
CA HIS A 100 -0.50 -2.67 -3.88
C HIS A 100 0.83 -1.96 -4.16
N GLY A 101 1.58 -1.59 -3.12
CA GLY A 101 2.91 -1.00 -3.27
C GLY A 101 3.86 -1.90 -4.05
N LEU A 102 3.78 -3.22 -3.80
CA LEU A 102 4.54 -4.23 -4.54
C LEU A 102 4.16 -4.30 -6.02
N SER A 103 2.86 -4.29 -6.33
CA SER A 103 2.40 -4.30 -7.72
C SER A 103 2.90 -3.08 -8.49
N TRP A 104 3.02 -1.93 -7.83
CA TRP A 104 3.61 -0.74 -8.42
C TRP A 104 5.10 -0.92 -8.66
N ALA A 105 5.81 -1.41 -7.64
CA ALA A 105 7.25 -1.61 -7.73
C ALA A 105 7.61 -2.50 -8.94
N VAL A 106 6.99 -3.68 -8.98
CA VAL A 106 7.16 -4.62 -10.10
C VAL A 106 6.76 -4.00 -11.43
N GLY A 107 5.67 -3.24 -11.48
CA GLY A 107 5.20 -2.59 -12.71
C GLY A 107 6.18 -1.57 -13.28
N ILE A 108 6.79 -0.76 -12.42
CA ILE A 108 7.76 0.27 -12.79
C ILE A 108 9.11 -0.37 -13.14
N GLY A 109 9.64 -1.25 -12.27
CA GLY A 109 10.92 -1.90 -12.52
C GLY A 109 10.91 -2.70 -13.82
N THR A 110 9.80 -3.36 -14.15
CA THR A 110 9.67 -4.07 -15.43
C THR A 110 9.60 -3.16 -16.64
N LEU A 111 9.00 -1.98 -16.51
CA LEU A 111 8.98 -0.98 -17.57
C LEU A 111 10.40 -0.48 -17.86
N ILE A 112 11.16 -0.13 -16.81
CA ILE A 112 12.54 0.35 -16.97
C ILE A 112 13.43 -0.77 -17.56
N ALA A 113 13.30 -2.00 -17.06
CA ALA A 113 14.02 -3.14 -17.60
C ALA A 113 13.70 -3.38 -19.09
N THR A 114 12.43 -3.23 -19.49
CA THR A 114 12.02 -3.39 -20.90
C THR A 114 12.62 -2.29 -21.79
N GLU A 115 12.67 -1.05 -21.31
CA GLU A 115 13.32 0.04 -22.05
C GLU A 115 14.84 -0.14 -22.12
N ARG A 116 15.47 -0.76 -21.10
CA ARG A 116 16.87 -1.16 -21.18
C ARG A 116 17.09 -2.28 -22.19
N ASP A 117 16.29 -3.34 -22.14
CA ASP A 117 16.38 -4.48 -23.06
C ASP A 117 16.21 -4.03 -24.54
N ARG A 118 15.53 -2.90 -24.77
CA ARG A 118 15.38 -2.25 -26.08
C ARG A 118 16.54 -1.33 -26.48
N GLY A 119 17.49 -1.08 -25.58
CA GLY A 119 18.54 -0.07 -25.76
C GLY A 119 18.03 1.37 -25.78
N THR A 120 16.75 1.62 -25.49
CA THR A 120 16.17 2.96 -25.47
C THR A 120 16.48 3.68 -24.16
N TYR A 121 16.59 2.96 -23.04
CA TYR A 121 16.88 3.56 -21.74
C TYR A 121 18.19 4.37 -21.74
N ASP A 122 19.26 3.84 -22.33
CA ASP A 122 20.55 4.53 -22.38
C ASP A 122 20.46 5.79 -23.24
N LEU A 123 19.75 5.73 -24.37
CA LEU A 123 19.47 6.90 -25.21
C LEU A 123 18.67 7.97 -24.46
N LEU A 124 17.69 7.57 -23.64
CA LEU A 124 16.94 8.50 -22.81
C LEU A 124 17.83 9.16 -21.74
N CYS A 125 18.79 8.42 -21.17
CA CYS A 125 19.71 8.92 -20.16
C CYS A 125 20.78 9.89 -20.69
N ILE A 126 21.03 9.93 -22.01
CA ILE A 126 21.92 10.91 -22.66
C ILE A 126 21.31 12.33 -22.70
N THR A 127 20.02 12.48 -22.38
CA THR A 127 19.39 13.80 -22.29
C THR A 127 20.14 14.69 -21.29
N PRO A 128 20.18 16.02 -21.49
CA PRO A 128 20.93 16.94 -20.64
C PRO A 128 20.47 16.95 -19.17
N ALA A 129 19.26 16.45 -18.91
CA ALA A 129 18.73 16.27 -17.56
C ALA A 129 19.38 15.10 -16.81
N GLY A 130 19.99 14.14 -17.52
CA GLY A 130 20.62 12.96 -16.96
C GLY A 130 19.65 11.84 -16.57
N PRO A 131 20.17 10.75 -15.96
CA PRO A 131 19.39 9.54 -15.67
C PRO A 131 18.34 9.71 -14.56
N TRP A 132 18.54 10.65 -13.62
CA TRP A 132 17.61 10.87 -12.50
C TRP A 132 16.25 11.42 -12.96
N PRO A 133 16.18 12.55 -13.68
CA PRO A 133 14.92 13.09 -14.19
C PRO A 133 14.24 12.14 -15.18
N VAL A 134 15.02 11.37 -15.96
CA VAL A 134 14.50 10.35 -16.88
C VAL A 134 13.78 9.25 -16.11
N ASN A 135 14.40 8.67 -15.07
CA ASN A 135 13.75 7.68 -14.22
C ASN A 135 12.48 8.23 -13.58
N TRP A 136 12.53 9.44 -13.03
CA TRP A 136 11.33 10.09 -12.49
C TRP A 136 10.25 10.35 -13.54
N ALA A 137 10.61 10.74 -14.76
CA ALA A 137 9.66 10.93 -15.86
C ALA A 137 9.00 9.62 -16.28
N ILE A 138 9.75 8.51 -16.32
CA ILE A 138 9.20 7.16 -16.59
C ILE A 138 8.25 6.75 -15.47
N ILE A 139 8.69 6.83 -14.22
CA ILE A 139 7.93 6.43 -13.04
C ILE A 139 6.62 7.22 -12.94
N SER A 140 6.72 8.54 -13.09
CA SER A 140 5.56 9.41 -13.00
C SER A 140 4.65 9.26 -14.23
N GLY A 141 5.20 9.00 -15.42
CA GLY A 141 4.43 8.63 -16.60
C GLY A 141 3.62 7.36 -16.38
N TYR A 142 4.24 6.33 -15.80
CA TYR A 142 3.58 5.08 -15.43
C TYR A 142 2.48 5.32 -14.38
N ALA A 143 2.78 6.13 -13.37
CA ALA A 143 1.88 6.47 -12.28
C ALA A 143 0.61 7.22 -12.77
N HIS A 144 0.75 8.10 -13.77
CA HIS A 144 -0.34 8.92 -14.31
C HIS A 144 -1.04 8.31 -15.53
N HIS A 145 -0.43 7.32 -16.19
CA HIS A 145 -1.06 6.60 -17.30
C HIS A 145 -2.41 6.02 -16.88
N ASP A 146 -2.48 5.45 -15.68
CA ASP A 146 -3.70 4.88 -15.12
C ASP A 146 -4.26 5.82 -14.04
N ARG A 147 -4.88 6.92 -14.49
CA ARG A 147 -5.56 7.91 -13.63
C ARG A 147 -6.52 7.26 -12.60
N THR A 148 -6.98 6.04 -12.87
CA THR A 148 -7.84 5.28 -11.96
C THR A 148 -7.11 4.83 -10.70
N LEU A 149 -5.80 4.62 -10.72
CA LEU A 149 -5.06 4.13 -9.55
C LEU A 149 -4.93 5.18 -8.45
N PHE A 150 -4.63 6.45 -8.76
CA PHE A 150 -4.62 7.47 -7.70
C PHE A 150 -6.03 7.75 -7.16
N THR A 151 -7.04 7.83 -8.02
CA THR A 151 -8.39 8.26 -7.61
C THR A 151 -9.24 7.14 -7.02
N LEU A 152 -9.30 5.96 -7.65
CA LEU A 152 -10.08 4.84 -7.13
C LEU A 152 -9.41 4.21 -5.93
N ASN A 153 -8.08 4.16 -5.88
CA ASN A 153 -7.40 3.44 -4.82
C ASN A 153 -7.25 4.27 -3.54
N GLN A 154 -7.10 5.59 -3.66
CA GLN A 154 -7.23 6.48 -2.50
C GLN A 154 -8.66 6.42 -1.94
N ARG A 155 -9.68 6.52 -2.80
CA ARG A 155 -11.08 6.48 -2.35
C ARG A 155 -11.51 5.12 -1.80
N ARG A 156 -11.07 4.00 -2.39
CA ARG A 156 -11.34 2.65 -1.88
C ARG A 156 -10.57 2.34 -0.60
N ALA A 157 -9.31 2.78 -0.48
CA ALA A 157 -8.57 2.65 0.78
C ALA A 157 -9.29 3.40 1.90
N TRP A 158 -9.78 4.62 1.66
CA TRP A 158 -10.60 5.36 2.61
C TRP A 158 -11.93 4.66 2.94
N GLN A 159 -12.65 4.15 1.95
CA GLN A 159 -13.92 3.45 2.17
C GLN A 159 -13.73 2.16 2.96
N LEU A 160 -12.69 1.39 2.64
CA LEU A 160 -12.33 0.19 3.39
C LEU A 160 -11.94 0.57 4.81
N LEU A 161 -11.06 1.56 4.98
CA LEU A 161 -10.60 2.02 6.29
C LEU A 161 -11.75 2.55 7.18
N ILE A 162 -12.70 3.31 6.62
CA ILE A 162 -13.89 3.79 7.35
C ILE A 162 -14.80 2.63 7.73
N LEU A 163 -15.11 1.72 6.79
CA LEU A 163 -15.91 0.53 7.06
C LEU A 163 -15.26 -0.31 8.18
N TRP A 164 -13.93 -0.33 8.20
CA TRP A 164 -13.10 -1.02 9.16
C TRP A 164 -12.97 -0.38 10.53
N VAL A 165 -13.11 0.94 10.63
CA VAL A 165 -13.22 1.64 11.91
C VAL A 165 -14.60 1.36 12.53
N LEU A 166 -15.65 1.37 11.70
CA LEU A 166 -17.01 1.16 12.16
C LEU A 166 -17.30 -0.28 12.62
N LEU A 167 -16.81 -1.30 11.93
CA LEU A 167 -17.20 -2.70 12.19
C LEU A 167 -16.78 -3.23 13.58
N PRO A 168 -15.50 -3.11 14.00
CA PRO A 168 -15.08 -3.54 15.34
C PRO A 168 -15.58 -2.56 16.42
N PHE A 169 -15.81 -1.28 16.10
CA PHE A 169 -16.48 -0.36 17.03
C PHE A 169 -17.90 -0.83 17.34
N VAL A 170 -18.70 -1.13 16.32
CA VAL A 170 -20.08 -1.66 16.49
C VAL A 170 -20.05 -3.03 17.18
N ALA A 171 -19.10 -3.90 16.84
CA ALA A 171 -18.94 -5.20 17.51
C ALA A 171 -18.55 -5.05 18.99
N SER A 172 -17.70 -4.08 19.33
CA SER A 172 -17.31 -3.81 20.71
C SER A 172 -18.49 -3.29 21.54
N ILE A 173 -19.44 -2.57 20.94
CA ILE A 173 -20.67 -2.12 21.59
C ILE A 173 -21.65 -3.28 21.78
N GLY A 174 -21.79 -4.16 20.78
CA GLY A 174 -22.73 -5.29 20.81
C GLY A 174 -22.33 -6.44 21.76
N LEU A 175 -21.04 -6.57 22.08
CA LEU A 175 -20.53 -7.58 23.02
C LEU A 175 -20.57 -7.16 24.49
N LEU A 176 -20.93 -5.90 24.78
CA LEU A 176 -21.15 -5.43 26.14
C LEU A 176 -22.46 -6.04 26.68
N GLN A 177 -22.33 -7.16 27.40
CA GLN A 177 -23.47 -7.69 28.14
C GLN A 177 -23.98 -6.64 29.14
N PRO A 178 -25.31 -6.49 29.31
CA PRO A 178 -25.91 -5.46 30.17
C PRO A 178 -25.37 -5.42 31.61
N GLY A 179 -24.79 -6.52 32.10
CA GLY A 179 -24.22 -6.62 33.46
C GLY A 179 -22.76 -6.18 33.63
N GLN A 180 -22.01 -5.86 32.56
CA GLN A 180 -20.58 -5.49 32.64
C GLN A 180 -20.30 -4.00 32.36
N MET A 181 -21.34 -3.16 32.42
CA MET A 181 -21.30 -1.73 32.07
C MET A 181 -20.29 -0.89 32.87
N THR A 182 -19.79 -1.36 34.01
CA THR A 182 -18.79 -0.62 34.80
C THR A 182 -17.37 -0.69 34.20
N TYR A 183 -17.03 -1.78 33.50
CA TYR A 183 -15.72 -1.90 32.81
C TYR A 183 -15.72 -1.23 31.43
N SER A 184 -16.89 -0.91 30.86
CA SER A 184 -17.02 -0.39 29.50
C SER A 184 -16.60 1.08 29.34
N ALA A 185 -16.72 1.90 30.40
CA ALA A 185 -16.49 3.35 30.31
C ALA A 185 -15.04 3.73 29.93
N LEU A 186 -14.04 2.94 30.34
CA LEU A 186 -12.62 3.18 29.99
C LEU A 186 -12.16 2.40 28.75
N LEU A 187 -12.86 1.33 28.37
CA LEU A 187 -12.51 0.53 27.20
C LEU A 187 -12.81 1.26 25.90
N ILE A 188 -13.94 1.97 25.83
CA ILE A 188 -14.35 2.73 24.64
C ILE A 188 -13.28 3.78 24.25
N PRO A 189 -12.83 4.70 25.12
CA PRO A 189 -11.83 5.69 24.75
C PRO A 189 -10.47 5.06 24.38
N ARG A 190 -10.04 4.00 25.08
CA ARG A 190 -8.83 3.25 24.70
C ARG A 190 -8.93 2.68 23.29
N PHE A 191 -10.04 2.01 23.01
CA PHE A 191 -10.30 1.44 21.69
C PHE A 191 -10.27 2.51 20.60
N VAL A 192 -10.91 3.66 20.83
CA VAL A 192 -10.90 4.80 19.90
C VAL A 192 -9.47 5.32 19.67
N ILE A 193 -8.65 5.45 20.72
CA ILE A 193 -7.25 5.88 20.61
C ILE A 193 -6.44 4.92 19.73
N TYR A 194 -6.48 3.62 20.02
CA TYR A 194 -5.72 2.62 19.24
C TYR A 194 -6.23 2.53 17.80
N LEU A 195 -7.53 2.68 17.59
CA LEU A 195 -8.13 2.66 16.27
C LEU A 195 -7.72 3.87 15.42
N LEU A 196 -7.69 5.06 16.03
CA LEU A 196 -7.20 6.27 15.39
C LEU A 196 -5.70 6.13 15.07
N ALA A 197 -4.90 5.61 16.00
CA ALA A 197 -3.48 5.39 15.78
C ALA A 197 -3.23 4.38 14.65
N LEU A 198 -3.95 3.25 14.62
CA LEU A 198 -3.88 2.27 13.54
C LEU A 198 -4.26 2.89 12.19
N THR A 199 -5.31 3.71 12.15
CA THR A 199 -5.74 4.43 10.96
C THR A 199 -4.63 5.33 10.42
N VAL A 200 -3.99 6.10 11.30
CA VAL A 200 -2.86 6.97 10.96
C VAL A 200 -1.67 6.15 10.46
N VAL A 201 -1.34 5.04 11.13
CA VAL A 201 -0.26 4.12 10.71
C VAL A 201 -0.53 3.56 9.32
N LEU A 202 -1.71 3.01 9.05
CA LEU A 202 -2.07 2.45 7.73
C LEU A 202 -2.04 3.51 6.64
N PHE A 203 -2.49 4.73 6.95
CA PHE A 203 -2.44 5.86 6.03
C PHE A 203 -0.99 6.22 5.68
N ILE A 204 -0.14 6.39 6.70
CA ILE A 204 1.29 6.68 6.53
C ILE A 204 1.99 5.56 5.77
N ASP A 205 1.74 4.31 6.14
CA ASP A 205 2.29 3.10 5.53
C ASP A 205 1.99 3.07 4.03
N GLN A 206 0.75 3.36 3.63
CA GLN A 206 0.38 3.38 2.22
C GLN A 206 1.26 4.33 1.39
N PHE A 207 1.53 5.56 1.86
CA PHE A 207 2.39 6.49 1.12
C PHE A 207 3.85 6.06 1.14
N GLN A 208 4.35 5.67 2.31
CA GLN A 208 5.74 5.28 2.48
C GLN A 208 6.07 4.02 1.67
N SER A 209 5.17 3.05 1.65
CA SER A 209 5.27 1.81 0.87
C SER A 209 5.32 2.06 -0.64
N ILE A 210 4.54 3.00 -1.18
CA ILE A 210 4.61 3.37 -2.60
C ILE A 210 5.96 4.03 -2.91
N VAL A 211 6.39 5.01 -2.10
CA VAL A 211 7.68 5.68 -2.28
C VAL A 211 8.84 4.69 -2.15
N LEU A 212 8.76 3.77 -1.19
CA LEU A 212 9.73 2.70 -1.00
C LEU A 212 9.84 1.81 -2.24
N GLY A 213 8.70 1.38 -2.78
CA GLY A 213 8.66 0.57 -4.01
C GLY A 213 9.31 1.29 -5.19
N VAL A 214 8.98 2.57 -5.39
CA VAL A 214 9.57 3.42 -6.43
C VAL A 214 11.10 3.53 -6.27
N LEU A 215 11.60 3.77 -5.07
CA LEU A 215 13.04 3.88 -4.83
C LEU A 215 13.77 2.55 -5.02
N LEU A 216 13.15 1.46 -4.58
CA LEU A 216 13.66 0.11 -4.78
C LEU A 216 13.78 -0.20 -6.27
N ASP A 217 12.81 0.21 -7.08
CA ASP A 217 12.89 0.06 -8.53
C ASP A 217 13.99 0.91 -9.11
N ILE A 218 14.10 2.19 -8.77
CA ILE A 218 15.18 3.05 -9.29
C ILE A 218 16.55 2.43 -9.00
N TRP A 219 16.72 1.88 -7.81
CA TRP A 219 17.95 1.22 -7.41
C TRP A 219 18.20 -0.06 -8.23
N LEU A 220 17.27 -1.02 -8.18
CA LEU A 220 17.43 -2.32 -8.81
C LEU A 220 17.39 -2.23 -10.33
N ALA A 221 16.59 -1.31 -10.87
CA ALA A 221 16.49 -1.07 -12.29
C ALA A 221 17.82 -0.65 -12.89
N ASN A 222 18.77 -0.10 -12.13
CA ASN A 222 20.11 0.24 -12.65
C ASN A 222 21.14 -0.91 -12.56
N SER A 223 20.73 -2.11 -12.16
CA SER A 223 21.58 -3.30 -12.22
C SER A 223 21.47 -3.99 -13.58
N GLU A 224 22.59 -4.46 -14.14
CA GLU A 224 22.67 -5.26 -15.38
C GLU A 224 22.13 -6.69 -15.20
N ARG A 225 20.86 -6.82 -14.78
CA ARG A 225 20.19 -8.10 -14.56
C ARG A 225 19.07 -8.30 -15.56
N SER A 226 18.76 -9.56 -15.85
CA SER A 226 17.65 -9.92 -16.73
C SER A 226 16.31 -9.42 -16.15
N THR A 227 15.33 -9.12 -17.03
CA THR A 227 13.99 -8.67 -16.61
C THR A 227 13.30 -9.63 -15.64
N HIS A 228 13.56 -10.95 -15.74
CA HIS A 228 12.97 -11.95 -14.84
C HIS A 228 13.61 -11.94 -13.45
N GLU A 229 14.94 -11.91 -13.39
CA GLU A 229 15.68 -11.78 -12.14
C GLU A 229 15.34 -10.48 -11.41
N MET A 230 15.22 -9.38 -12.15
CA MET A 230 14.87 -8.09 -11.59
C MET A 230 13.49 -8.12 -10.92
N ARG A 231 12.48 -8.76 -11.53
CA ARG A 231 11.14 -8.92 -10.94
C ARG A 231 11.19 -9.67 -9.60
N LEU A 232 11.85 -10.83 -9.59
CA LEU A 232 11.96 -11.66 -8.39
C LEU A 232 12.74 -10.94 -7.29
N LEU A 233 13.78 -10.19 -7.66
CA LEU A 233 14.58 -9.41 -6.73
C LEU A 233 13.79 -8.23 -6.14
N ILE A 234 13.06 -7.47 -6.96
CA ILE A 234 12.18 -6.38 -6.47
C ILE A 234 11.13 -6.95 -5.52
N MET A 235 10.48 -8.05 -5.89
CA MET A 235 9.46 -8.69 -5.03
C MET A 235 10.03 -9.14 -3.69
N SER A 236 11.14 -9.87 -3.72
CA SER A 236 11.78 -10.40 -2.50
C SER A 236 12.31 -9.30 -1.59
N MET A 237 13.01 -8.31 -2.15
CA MET A 237 13.53 -7.17 -1.38
C MET A 237 12.41 -6.32 -0.80
N TYR A 238 11.35 -6.04 -1.57
CA TYR A 238 10.20 -5.27 -1.08
C TYR A 238 9.53 -5.99 0.10
N VAL A 239 9.20 -7.28 -0.04
CA VAL A 239 8.55 -8.06 1.02
C VAL A 239 9.45 -8.16 2.25
N LEU A 240 10.76 -8.38 2.08
CA LEU A 240 11.72 -8.44 3.17
C LEU A 240 11.79 -7.12 3.94
N LEU A 241 11.94 -5.99 3.24
CA LEU A 241 11.99 -4.67 3.85
C LEU A 241 10.69 -4.33 4.60
N GLN A 242 9.54 -4.68 4.03
CA GLN A 242 8.25 -4.49 4.68
C GLN A 242 8.12 -5.36 5.93
N ALA A 243 8.46 -6.64 5.84
CA ALA A 243 8.43 -7.56 6.98
C ALA A 243 9.34 -7.09 8.12
N LEU A 244 10.56 -6.65 7.81
CA LEU A 244 11.50 -6.13 8.80
C LEU A 244 10.99 -4.85 9.47
N THR A 245 10.39 -3.94 8.70
CA THR A 245 9.88 -2.67 9.25
C THR A 245 8.66 -2.90 10.15
N HIS A 246 7.74 -3.77 9.74
CA HIS A 246 6.58 -4.15 10.54
C HIS A 246 6.99 -4.93 11.80
N LEU A 247 7.92 -5.88 11.69
CA LEU A 247 8.44 -6.62 12.83
C LEU A 247 9.12 -5.70 13.84
N SER A 248 9.91 -4.73 13.36
CA SER A 248 10.57 -3.74 14.21
C SER A 248 9.57 -2.85 14.93
N ALA A 249 8.53 -2.39 14.22
CA ALA A 249 7.46 -1.59 14.82
C ALA A 249 6.65 -2.38 15.86
N LEU A 250 6.35 -3.66 15.60
CA LEU A 250 5.69 -4.55 16.55
C LEU A 250 6.54 -4.77 17.80
N LEU A 251 7.84 -5.04 17.64
CA LEU A 251 8.75 -5.25 18.75
C LEU A 251 8.92 -3.98 19.61
N LEU A 252 8.99 -2.81 18.97
CA LEU A 252 9.03 -1.53 19.69
C LEU A 252 7.72 -1.25 20.43
N GLY A 253 6.58 -1.40 19.74
CA GLY A 253 5.28 -0.99 20.27
C GLY A 253 4.70 -1.95 21.31
N PHE A 254 4.87 -3.25 21.13
CA PHE A 254 4.32 -4.27 22.02
C PHE A 254 5.35 -4.89 22.98
N GLY A 255 6.64 -4.79 22.66
CA GLY A 255 7.72 -5.34 23.50
C GLY A 255 8.39 -4.26 24.36
N LEU A 256 9.18 -3.40 23.71
CA LEU A 256 10.08 -2.47 24.42
C LEU A 256 9.34 -1.36 25.14
N LEU A 257 8.36 -0.72 24.49
CA LEU A 257 7.69 0.45 25.05
C LEU A 257 6.86 0.14 26.31
N PRO A 258 6.01 -0.92 26.36
CA PRO A 258 5.29 -1.27 27.57
C PRO A 258 6.24 -1.63 28.73
N LEU A 259 7.36 -2.29 28.42
CA LEU A 259 8.37 -2.63 29.42
C LEU A 259 9.01 -1.37 30.04
N LEU A 260 9.38 -0.38 29.21
CA LEU A 260 9.92 0.89 29.68
C LEU A 260 8.91 1.69 30.52
N LEU A 261 7.63 1.73 30.12
CA LEU A 261 6.60 2.48 30.84
C LEU A 261 6.24 1.82 32.19
N ASN A 262 6.29 0.49 32.24
CA ASN A 262 6.13 -0.27 33.49
C ASN A 262 7.28 -0.01 34.46
N LEU A 263 8.53 0.12 33.97
CA LEU A 263 9.68 0.45 34.82
C LEU A 263 9.54 1.83 35.49
N ILE A 264 8.89 2.79 34.82
CA ILE A 264 8.70 4.15 35.33
C ILE A 264 7.42 4.27 36.19
N ASN A 265 6.65 3.19 36.36
CA ASN A 265 5.36 3.16 37.08
C ASN A 265 4.34 4.21 36.58
N PHE A 266 4.35 4.50 35.27
CA PHE A 266 3.44 5.48 34.68
C PHE A 266 2.01 4.90 34.52
N ARG A 267 1.18 5.00 35.57
CA ARG A 267 -0.15 4.34 35.65
C ARG A 267 -1.36 5.22 35.24
N ALA A 268 -1.13 6.39 34.64
CA ALA A 268 -2.23 7.26 34.21
C ALA A 268 -2.91 6.79 32.92
N TRP A 269 -4.16 7.19 32.69
CA TRP A 269 -4.89 6.95 31.42
C TRP A 269 -4.19 7.56 30.19
N TRP A 270 -3.34 8.58 30.39
CA TRP A 270 -2.45 9.12 29.37
C TRP A 270 -1.43 8.10 28.83
N ASN A 271 -1.20 6.99 29.53
CA ASN A 271 -0.29 5.94 29.11
C ASN A 271 -0.69 5.35 27.75
N ASP A 272 -1.97 5.04 27.55
CA ASP A 272 -2.46 4.48 26.27
C ASP A 272 -2.27 5.45 25.10
N LEU A 273 -2.53 6.75 25.33
CA LEU A 273 -2.32 7.79 24.32
C LEU A 273 -0.84 7.96 23.99
N LEU A 274 0.02 7.96 25.00
CA LEU A 274 1.47 8.06 24.82
C LEU A 274 2.01 6.84 24.08
N ILE A 275 1.58 5.64 24.44
CA ILE A 275 1.93 4.39 23.75
C ILE A 275 1.54 4.50 22.28
N ALA A 276 0.28 4.83 22.00
CA ALA A 276 -0.22 4.96 20.64
C ALA A 276 0.57 6.01 19.83
N ALA A 277 0.83 7.19 20.41
CA ALA A 277 1.57 8.25 19.76
C ALA A 277 3.04 7.87 19.48
N VAL A 278 3.72 7.24 20.44
CA VAL A 278 5.10 6.77 20.28
C VAL A 278 5.17 5.64 19.25
N CYS A 279 4.21 4.72 19.24
CA CYS A 279 4.13 3.66 18.22
C CYS A 279 3.98 4.26 16.81
N VAL A 280 3.06 5.22 16.61
CA VAL A 280 2.88 5.92 15.33
C VAL A 280 4.18 6.63 14.93
N GLY A 281 4.79 7.37 15.86
CA GLY A 281 6.05 8.09 15.62
C GLY A 281 7.20 7.15 15.27
N ALA A 282 7.38 6.06 16.01
CA ALA A 282 8.42 5.06 15.77
C ALA A 282 8.23 4.37 14.41
N PHE A 283 7.01 3.96 14.08
CA PHE A 283 6.69 3.38 12.77
C PHE A 283 7.03 4.34 11.63
N PHE A 284 6.61 5.60 11.76
CA PHE A 284 6.90 6.65 10.79
C PHE A 284 8.41 6.88 10.60
N LEU A 285 9.15 6.98 11.71
CA LEU A 285 10.60 7.23 11.71
C LEU A 285 11.39 6.06 11.12
N LEU A 286 11.00 4.82 11.43
CA LEU A 286 11.62 3.62 10.86
C LEU A 286 11.51 3.61 9.33
N HIS A 287 10.31 3.87 8.81
CA HIS A 287 10.08 3.96 7.36
C HIS A 287 10.85 5.12 6.72
N GLU A 288 10.81 6.32 7.31
CA GLU A 288 11.53 7.47 6.78
C GLU A 288 13.05 7.23 6.79
N ALA A 289 13.59 6.52 7.80
CA ALA A 289 14.99 6.11 7.84
C ALA A 289 15.32 5.14 6.69
N LEU A 290 14.46 4.15 6.44
CA LEU A 290 14.62 3.20 5.35
C LEU A 290 14.56 3.88 3.97
N ILE A 291 13.62 4.80 3.77
CA ILE A 291 13.48 5.60 2.54
C ILE A 291 14.74 6.46 2.32
N ARG A 292 15.27 7.09 3.37
CA ARG A 292 16.53 7.85 3.29
C ARG A 292 17.72 6.96 2.97
N LEU A 293 17.76 5.74 3.52
CA LEU A 293 18.82 4.77 3.21
C LEU A 293 18.77 4.38 1.72
N LEU A 294 17.60 3.95 1.22
CA LEU A 294 17.43 3.60 -0.18
C LEU A 294 17.70 4.77 -1.12
N TRP A 295 17.25 5.98 -0.77
CA TRP A 295 17.55 7.18 -1.53
C TRP A 295 19.06 7.40 -1.66
N ARG A 296 19.81 7.31 -0.56
CA ARG A 296 21.28 7.45 -0.59
C ARG A 296 21.94 6.38 -1.44
N VAL A 297 21.46 5.14 -1.38
CA VAL A 297 21.97 4.04 -2.19
C VAL A 297 21.68 4.29 -3.68
N ALA A 298 20.46 4.71 -4.03
CA ALA A 298 20.07 5.05 -5.39
C ALA A 298 20.91 6.21 -5.95
N CYS A 299 21.13 7.28 -5.18
CA CYS A 299 22.00 8.39 -5.58
C CYS A 299 23.45 7.97 -5.83
N ARG A 300 23.99 7.03 -5.03
CA ARG A 300 25.36 6.53 -5.24
C ARG A 300 25.52 5.75 -6.54
N GLN A 301 24.48 5.01 -6.95
CA GLN A 301 24.54 4.18 -8.15
C GLN A 301 24.32 4.99 -9.44
N ILE A 302 23.41 5.95 -9.42
CA ILE A 302 23.05 6.75 -10.60
C ILE A 302 24.03 7.91 -10.83
N GLY A 303 24.78 8.29 -9.79
CA GLY A 303 25.62 9.48 -9.77
C GLY A 303 24.93 10.65 -9.04
N PRO A 304 25.71 11.70 -8.70
CA PRO A 304 25.19 12.86 -7.99
C PRO A 304 24.02 13.48 -8.77
N GLU A 305 22.99 13.90 -8.01
CA GLU A 305 21.88 14.65 -8.56
C GLU A 305 22.45 15.90 -9.27
N PRO A 306 22.16 16.12 -10.57
CA PRO A 306 22.70 17.29 -11.25
C PRO A 306 22.24 18.55 -10.50
N GLU A 307 23.11 19.56 -10.35
CA GLU A 307 22.78 20.78 -9.58
C GLU A 307 21.50 21.47 -10.06
N THR A 308 21.11 21.24 -11.31
CA THR A 308 19.83 21.66 -11.88
C THR A 308 18.61 21.07 -11.15
N ALA A 309 18.69 19.88 -10.56
CA ALA A 309 17.58 19.31 -9.80
C ALA A 309 17.34 20.03 -8.46
N LYS A 310 18.38 20.65 -7.87
CA LYS A 310 18.24 21.47 -6.65
C LYS A 310 17.44 22.75 -6.92
N THR A 311 17.56 23.34 -8.11
CA THR A 311 16.80 24.53 -8.53
C THR A 311 15.39 24.18 -9.03
N ILE A 312 15.17 22.97 -9.54
CA ILE A 312 13.85 22.53 -10.07
C ILE A 312 12.87 22.12 -8.94
N GLY A 313 13.36 21.85 -7.72
CA GLY A 313 12.55 21.48 -6.56
C GLY A 313 11.85 22.63 -5.83
N THR A 314 12.12 23.89 -6.20
CA THR A 314 11.34 25.04 -5.75
C THR A 314 10.21 25.29 -6.75
N PRO A 315 8.93 25.18 -6.35
CA PRO A 315 7.80 25.59 -7.18
C PRO A 315 7.69 27.12 -7.29
N GLU A 316 8.78 27.87 -7.04
CA GLU A 316 8.91 29.23 -7.53
C GLU A 316 9.03 29.12 -9.05
N LEU A 317 7.86 29.17 -9.69
CA LEU A 317 7.60 29.91 -10.91
C LEU A 317 8.82 30.72 -11.35
N ASP A 318 9.62 30.15 -12.23
CA ASP A 318 10.53 30.94 -13.03
C ASP A 318 9.67 31.61 -14.12
N PRO A 319 9.47 32.95 -14.11
CA PRO A 319 8.75 33.65 -15.17
C PRO A 319 9.57 33.71 -16.46
N LEU A 320 10.77 33.13 -16.49
CA LEU A 320 11.71 33.15 -17.62
C LEU A 320 11.28 32.33 -18.85
N LEU A 321 10.13 31.64 -18.82
CA LEU A 321 9.47 31.09 -20.02
C LEU A 321 8.32 31.97 -20.56
N SER A 322 8.12 33.17 -20.01
CA SER A 322 7.19 34.18 -20.56
C SER A 322 7.87 35.26 -21.42
N GLY A 323 9.19 35.17 -21.61
CA GLY A 323 9.97 36.12 -22.42
C GLY A 323 10.44 35.50 -23.74
N THR A 324 9.78 35.90 -24.83
CA THR A 324 10.31 35.97 -26.21
C THR A 324 10.77 34.68 -26.88
N LEU A 325 9.87 34.06 -27.64
CA LEU A 325 10.02 33.84 -29.09
C LEU A 325 8.65 34.06 -29.76
#